data_AF-A0A537XCI6-F1
#
_entry.id   AF-A0A537XCI6-F1
#
_cell.length_a   1.000
_cell.length_b   1.000
_cell.length_c   1.000
_cell.angle_alpha   90.00
_cell.angle_beta   90.00
_cell.angle_gamma   90.00
#
_symmetry.space_group_name_H-M   'P 1'
#
loop_
_entity.id
_entity.type
_entity.pdbx_description
1 polymer ?
#
loop_
_entity_poly.entity_id
_entity_poly.type
_entity_poly.pdbx_seq_one_letter_code
_entity_poly.pdbx_strand_id
1 'polypeptide(L)'
;MTTFVGRSRNGGNGKQGQRGRRGCRQDELSHAYLRGWSIGPRRPSKAGTLSCSSDAPAHPRRASCWAGGSSTRDDRTMYRWVDHTAEVELAIEAATEEEVFAEALAGLAELLDVEGEGLERRRIAVGAPDRPALLAAWLDELVFAAESEGFVPVALESLELSARGVTATVAGRLGDPPPLVKAVTYHRLAFEPCTSGYRATVVLDV
;
A
#
# COMPACT_ATOMS: atom_id res chain seq x y z
N MET A 1 -49.50 -37.44 40.40
CA MET A 1 -49.03 -37.46 41.81
C MET A 1 -48.04 -38.61 41.94
N THR A 2 -46.74 -38.30 41.94
CA THR A 2 -45.64 -38.95 42.69
C THR A 2 -44.40 -38.08 42.45
N THR A 3 -43.79 -37.67 43.56
CA THR A 3 -42.69 -36.72 43.72
C THR A 3 -41.35 -37.40 43.46
N PHE A 4 -40.38 -36.71 42.83
CA PHE A 4 -38.97 -37.01 43.07
C PHE A 4 -38.12 -35.74 43.02
N VAL A 5 -37.56 -35.43 44.19
CA VAL A 5 -36.58 -34.36 44.44
C VAL A 5 -35.20 -34.96 44.23
N GLY A 6 -34.38 -34.34 43.38
CA GLY A 6 -32.99 -34.71 43.17
C GLY A 6 -32.11 -33.46 43.09
N ARG A 7 -31.64 -33.01 44.24
CA ARG A 7 -30.67 -31.92 44.41
C ARG A 7 -29.26 -32.51 44.22
N SER A 8 -28.44 -31.94 43.36
CA SER A 8 -26.99 -32.18 43.37
C SER A 8 -26.24 -30.84 43.27
N ARG A 9 -25.27 -30.67 44.17
CA ARG A 9 -24.41 -29.49 44.34
C ARG A 9 -22.96 -29.87 44.01
N ASN A 10 -22.21 -28.82 43.64
CA ASN A 10 -20.74 -28.68 43.54
C ASN A 10 -20.08 -29.41 42.37
N GLY A 11 -19.12 -28.85 41.66
CA GLY A 11 -18.33 -27.62 41.86
C GLY A 11 -16.97 -27.89 41.20
N GLY A 12 -16.47 -26.99 40.34
CA GLY A 12 -15.25 -27.25 39.58
C GLY A 12 -14.79 -26.06 38.76
N ASN A 13 -14.07 -25.16 39.43
CA ASN A 13 -13.44 -23.95 38.92
C ASN A 13 -12.26 -24.30 37.98
N GLY A 14 -12.19 -23.68 36.79
CA GLY A 14 -11.22 -24.02 35.75
C GLY A 14 -10.81 -22.83 34.87
N LYS A 15 -10.09 -21.90 35.49
CA LYS A 15 -9.10 -20.95 34.94
C LYS A 15 -9.26 -20.52 33.47
N GLN A 16 -9.85 -19.35 33.26
CA GLN A 16 -9.69 -18.58 32.02
C GLN A 16 -8.28 -17.98 31.96
N GLY A 17 -7.55 -18.31 30.89
CA GLY A 17 -6.23 -17.79 30.58
C GLY A 17 -6.28 -16.32 30.23
N GLN A 18 -5.51 -15.52 30.98
CA GLN A 18 -5.26 -14.12 30.72
C GLN A 18 -4.47 -13.99 29.40
N ARG A 19 -5.09 -13.44 28.34
CA ARG A 19 -4.34 -12.86 27.21
C ARG A 19 -4.19 -11.37 27.48
N GLY A 20 -2.95 -10.96 27.72
CA GLY A 20 -2.57 -9.57 27.97
C GLY A 20 -2.97 -8.68 26.80
N ARG A 21 -3.98 -7.85 27.03
CA ARG A 21 -4.36 -6.74 26.16
C ARG A 21 -3.35 -5.62 26.37
N ARG A 22 -2.44 -5.44 25.41
CA ARG A 22 -1.63 -4.22 25.32
C ARG A 22 -2.55 -3.11 24.80
N GLY A 23 -2.91 -2.18 25.67
CA GLY A 23 -3.76 -1.05 25.34
C GLY A 23 -3.04 -0.07 24.42
N CYS A 24 -3.70 0.33 23.33
CA CYS A 24 -3.42 1.60 22.68
C CYS A 24 -4.18 2.69 23.45
N ARG A 25 -3.45 3.74 23.82
CA ARG A 25 -4.01 4.95 24.41
C ARG A 25 -4.96 5.57 23.39
N GLN A 26 -6.19 5.80 23.82
CA GLN A 26 -7.14 6.68 23.18
C GLN A 26 -6.69 8.11 23.45
N ASP A 27 -6.52 8.91 22.42
CA ASP A 27 -6.78 10.34 22.48
C ASP A 27 -7.83 10.63 21.39
N GLU A 28 -8.82 11.42 21.79
CA GLU A 28 -10.01 11.81 21.05
C GLU A 28 -9.69 12.40 19.66
N LEU A 29 -10.53 12.11 18.66
CA LEU A 29 -11.48 13.09 18.11
C LEU A 29 -12.20 12.54 16.87
N SER A 30 -13.53 12.44 17.00
CA SER A 30 -14.47 12.29 15.88
C SER A 30 -14.73 13.66 15.22
N HIS A 31 -15.18 13.62 13.96
CA HIS A 31 -15.74 14.71 13.13
C HIS A 31 -14.76 15.74 12.54
N ALA A 32 -14.44 15.57 11.26
CA ALA A 32 -14.45 16.66 10.26
C ALA A 32 -14.21 16.12 8.83
N TYR A 33 -15.19 15.41 8.26
CA TYR A 33 -15.28 15.35 6.80
C TYR A 33 -15.88 16.68 6.33
N LEU A 34 -15.26 17.30 5.32
CA LEU A 34 -15.59 18.60 4.69
C LEU A 34 -15.00 19.86 5.36
N ARG A 35 -13.83 20.29 4.87
CA ARG A 35 -13.54 21.71 4.51
C ARG A 35 -12.23 21.80 3.72
N GLY A 36 -12.31 22.46 2.56
CA GLY A 36 -11.26 22.54 1.57
C GLY A 36 -9.99 23.24 2.05
N TRP A 37 -8.88 22.85 1.44
CA TRP A 37 -7.61 23.53 1.55
C TRP A 37 -7.24 24.17 0.23
N SER A 38 -6.95 25.48 0.30
CA SER A 38 -6.45 26.29 -0.80
C SER A 38 -4.98 26.57 -0.54
N ILE A 39 -4.07 26.15 -1.43
CA ILE A 39 -2.65 26.53 -1.35
C ILE A 39 -2.18 27.01 -2.72
N GLY A 40 -1.71 28.27 -2.75
CA GLY A 40 -1.21 28.96 -3.94
C GLY A 40 0.24 28.59 -4.32
N PRO A 41 0.75 29.11 -5.45
CA PRO A 41 1.91 28.54 -6.14
C PRO A 41 3.24 29.17 -5.69
N ARG A 42 4.33 28.37 -5.72
CA ARG A 42 5.71 28.88 -5.69
C ARG A 42 6.53 28.42 -6.90
N ARG A 43 7.30 29.39 -7.42
CA ARG A 43 8.05 29.44 -8.68
C ARG A 43 9.41 28.70 -8.64
N PRO A 44 10.02 28.43 -9.81
CA PRO A 44 11.23 27.61 -9.95
C PRO A 44 12.53 28.43 -9.89
N SER A 45 13.66 27.74 -9.68
CA SER A 45 15.01 28.30 -9.87
C SER A 45 15.81 27.52 -10.92
N LYS A 46 16.45 28.26 -11.83
CA LYS A 46 17.41 27.80 -12.84
C LYS A 46 18.81 28.31 -12.46
N ALA A 47 19.85 27.51 -12.71
CA ALA A 47 21.23 27.88 -13.12
C ALA A 47 22.15 26.67 -12.81
N GLY A 48 23.20 26.34 -13.56
CA GLY A 48 23.82 27.00 -14.69
C GLY A 48 24.94 26.14 -15.29
N THR A 49 25.35 26.62 -16.46
CA THR A 49 26.42 26.22 -17.38
C THR A 49 27.74 25.80 -16.74
N LEU A 50 28.39 24.77 -17.31
CA LEU A 50 29.83 24.57 -17.25
C LEU A 50 30.38 24.28 -18.65
N SER A 51 31.30 25.13 -19.08
CA SER A 51 32.22 24.93 -20.20
C SER A 51 33.56 24.44 -19.67
N CYS A 52 34.29 23.62 -20.42
CA CYS A 52 35.65 23.93 -20.88
C CYS A 52 36.21 22.76 -21.70
N SER A 53 36.58 23.10 -22.93
CA SER A 53 37.47 22.40 -23.84
C SER A 53 38.93 22.51 -23.38
N SER A 54 39.76 21.52 -23.70
CA SER A 54 41.01 21.73 -24.47
C SER A 54 41.90 20.46 -24.51
N ASP A 55 42.18 20.03 -25.75
CA ASP A 55 43.49 19.71 -26.31
C ASP A 55 44.26 18.41 -25.96
N ALA A 56 44.42 17.60 -27.02
CA ALA A 56 45.47 16.60 -27.25
C ALA A 56 46.76 17.28 -27.80
N PRO A 57 47.93 16.61 -27.83
CA PRO A 57 48.30 15.85 -29.04
C PRO A 57 49.21 14.61 -28.78
N ALA A 58 49.78 14.05 -29.86
CA ALA A 58 50.03 12.63 -30.12
C ALA A 58 51.52 12.16 -30.23
N HIS A 59 51.72 10.85 -29.95
CA HIS A 59 52.63 9.85 -30.60
C HIS A 59 54.18 10.00 -30.53
N PRO A 60 55.00 8.98 -30.93
CA PRO A 60 54.85 7.51 -30.99
C PRO A 60 56.11 6.72 -30.48
N ARG A 61 56.02 5.38 -30.30
CA ARG A 61 56.85 4.33 -30.99
C ARG A 61 57.10 3.02 -30.21
N ARG A 62 56.82 1.94 -30.95
CA ARG A 62 57.48 0.61 -31.06
C ARG A 62 57.19 -0.52 -30.07
N ALA A 63 56.97 -1.67 -30.71
CA ALA A 63 56.56 -2.97 -30.24
C ALA A 63 57.62 -3.72 -29.44
N SER A 64 57.14 -4.57 -28.53
CA SER A 64 57.73 -5.86 -28.21
C SER A 64 56.62 -6.92 -28.27
N CYS A 65 56.69 -7.78 -29.27
CA CYS A 65 56.09 -9.10 -29.22
C CYS A 65 56.83 -9.89 -28.13
N TRP A 66 56.15 -10.46 -27.14
CA TRP A 66 56.45 -11.68 -26.35
C TRP A 66 55.06 -12.21 -25.95
N ALA A 67 54.59 -13.32 -26.52
CA ALA A 67 54.84 -14.70 -26.12
C ALA A 67 54.09 -15.10 -24.83
N GLY A 68 53.14 -16.03 -24.99
CA GLY A 68 52.75 -16.99 -23.96
C GLY A 68 51.63 -16.56 -23.02
N GLY A 69 50.53 -17.33 -23.01
CA GLY A 69 49.53 -17.23 -21.96
C GLY A 69 48.18 -17.80 -22.38
N SER A 70 48.04 -19.12 -22.32
CA SER A 70 46.73 -19.77 -22.22
C SER A 70 46.04 -19.39 -20.91
N SER A 71 44.71 -19.54 -20.88
CA SER A 71 43.81 -19.36 -19.74
C SER A 71 43.45 -17.89 -19.52
N THR A 72 42.20 -17.49 -19.33
CA THR A 72 40.99 -18.16 -18.84
C THR A 72 39.80 -17.48 -19.52
N ARG A 73 38.63 -18.15 -19.56
CA ARG A 73 37.36 -17.56 -19.99
C ARG A 73 37.23 -16.12 -19.48
N ASP A 74 37.15 -15.15 -20.38
CA ASP A 74 36.72 -13.78 -20.06
C ASP A 74 35.19 -13.83 -19.86
N ASP A 75 34.76 -14.44 -18.76
CA ASP A 75 33.43 -14.23 -18.22
C ASP A 75 33.46 -12.93 -17.41
N ARG A 76 33.73 -11.81 -18.09
CA ARG A 76 33.53 -10.49 -17.52
C ARG A 76 32.06 -10.15 -17.63
N THR A 77 31.30 -10.78 -16.75
CA THR A 77 29.97 -10.30 -16.44
C THR A 77 30.10 -8.89 -15.82
N MET A 78 29.71 -7.87 -16.60
CA MET A 78 29.78 -6.44 -16.27
C MET A 78 28.44 -5.88 -15.76
N TYR A 79 27.63 -6.73 -15.13
CA TYR A 79 26.38 -6.30 -14.50
C TYR A 79 26.42 -6.59 -13.00
N ARG A 80 25.73 -5.74 -12.24
CA ARG A 80 25.50 -5.92 -10.81
C ARG A 80 24.05 -5.57 -10.53
N TRP A 81 23.33 -6.50 -9.92
CA TRP A 81 22.01 -6.25 -9.37
C TRP A 81 22.12 -5.21 -8.25
N VAL A 82 21.26 -4.21 -8.29
CA VAL A 82 21.14 -3.19 -7.25
C VAL A 82 19.69 -3.23 -6.81
N ASP A 83 19.45 -3.49 -5.54
CA ASP A 83 18.09 -3.49 -5.01
C ASP A 83 17.52 -2.08 -5.06
N HIS A 84 16.31 -1.97 -5.59
CA HIS A 84 15.39 -0.85 -5.42
C HIS A 84 14.05 -1.44 -5.04
N THR A 85 13.87 -1.70 -3.75
CA THR A 85 12.58 -2.03 -3.15
C THR A 85 12.19 -0.85 -2.27
N ALA A 86 11.57 0.16 -2.86
CA ALA A 86 10.85 1.13 -2.06
C ALA A 86 9.49 0.47 -1.77
N GLU A 87 9.28 0.07 -0.52
CA GLU A 87 7.99 -0.43 -0.05
C GLU A 87 7.38 0.60 0.89
N VAL A 88 6.08 0.78 0.81
CA VAL A 88 5.29 1.60 1.74
C VAL A 88 4.31 0.70 2.46
N GLU A 89 4.42 0.67 3.79
CA GLU A 89 3.43 0.01 4.65
C GLU A 89 2.30 0.98 5.00
N LEU A 90 1.08 0.62 4.63
CA LEU A 90 -0.14 1.32 5.03
C LEU A 90 -0.76 0.56 6.22
N ALA A 91 -0.79 1.23 7.37
CA ALA A 91 -1.41 0.73 8.59
C ALA A 91 -2.69 1.51 8.89
N ILE A 92 -3.80 0.78 9.05
CA ILE A 92 -5.14 1.35 9.17
C ILE A 92 -5.76 0.90 10.50
N GLU A 93 -6.39 1.82 11.21
CA GLU A 93 -7.27 1.53 12.34
C GLU A 93 -8.61 2.22 12.12
N ALA A 94 -9.71 1.46 12.25
CA ALA A 94 -11.06 1.98 12.05
C ALA A 94 -12.07 1.27 12.96
N ALA A 95 -13.25 1.86 13.16
CA ALA A 95 -14.26 1.30 14.06
C ALA A 95 -15.00 0.11 13.42
N THR A 96 -15.13 0.10 12.10
CA THR A 96 -15.82 -0.94 11.31
C THR A 96 -14.94 -1.52 10.22
N GLU A 97 -15.33 -2.67 9.67
CA GLU A 97 -14.58 -3.30 8.58
C GLU A 97 -14.69 -2.46 7.31
N GLU A 98 -15.88 -1.92 7.04
CA GLU A 98 -16.18 -1.04 5.91
C GLU A 98 -15.30 0.21 5.90
N GLU A 99 -15.11 0.83 7.08
CA GLU A 99 -14.22 1.98 7.22
C GLU A 99 -12.76 1.61 6.91
N VAL A 100 -12.29 0.39 7.21
CA VAL A 100 -10.92 -0.03 6.82
C VAL A 100 -10.75 0.03 5.30
N PHE A 101 -11.75 -0.40 4.51
CA PHE A 101 -11.68 -0.33 3.04
C PHE A 101 -11.76 1.12 2.53
N ALA A 102 -12.53 1.97 3.22
CA ALA A 102 -12.61 3.41 2.90
C ALA A 102 -11.28 4.12 3.16
N GLU A 103 -10.67 3.91 4.32
CA GLU A 103 -9.36 4.45 4.69
C GLU A 103 -8.24 3.91 3.79
N ALA A 104 -8.34 2.66 3.34
CA ALA A 104 -7.40 2.09 2.38
C ALA A 104 -7.42 2.84 1.04
N LEU A 105 -8.61 3.15 0.53
CA LEU A 105 -8.75 3.98 -0.68
C LEU A 105 -8.20 5.38 -0.44
N ALA A 106 -8.49 6.00 0.71
CA ALA A 106 -8.00 7.33 1.03
C ALA A 106 -6.45 7.37 1.09
N GLY A 107 -5.83 6.38 1.75
CA GLY A 107 -4.37 6.26 1.80
C GLY A 107 -3.74 6.03 0.43
N LEU A 108 -4.38 5.25 -0.45
CA LEU A 108 -3.94 5.12 -1.83
C LEU A 108 -4.07 6.44 -2.61
N ALA A 109 -5.18 7.17 -2.45
CA ALA A 109 -5.38 8.45 -3.11
C ALA A 109 -4.36 9.51 -2.65
N GLU A 110 -3.99 9.50 -1.37
CA GLU A 110 -2.90 10.34 -0.84
C GLU A 110 -1.56 9.97 -1.51
N LEU A 111 -1.25 8.67 -1.62
CA LEU A 111 -0.01 8.21 -2.24
C LEU A 111 0.07 8.55 -3.74
N LEU A 112 -1.07 8.58 -4.42
CA LEU A 112 -1.17 8.99 -5.84
C LEU A 112 -1.18 10.53 -6.02
N ASP A 113 -0.99 11.31 -4.95
CA ASP A 113 -0.99 12.78 -4.91
C ASP A 113 -2.23 13.40 -5.59
N VAL A 114 -3.41 12.86 -5.23
CA VAL A 114 -4.66 13.18 -5.91
C VAL A 114 -5.35 14.34 -5.22
N GLU A 115 -5.32 15.52 -5.84
CA GLU A 115 -6.14 16.67 -5.46
C GLU A 115 -7.32 16.88 -6.44
N GLY A 116 -8.44 17.42 -5.92
CA GLY A 116 -9.58 17.86 -6.74
C GLY A 116 -10.86 17.03 -6.56
N GLU A 117 -11.90 17.38 -7.32
CA GLU A 117 -13.20 16.71 -7.29
C GLU A 117 -13.24 15.50 -8.23
N GLY A 118 -13.70 14.35 -7.72
CA GLY A 118 -13.94 13.15 -8.51
C GLY A 118 -15.30 13.21 -9.22
N LEU A 119 -15.32 13.65 -10.49
CA LEU A 119 -16.55 13.79 -11.27
C LEU A 119 -17.02 12.46 -11.90
N GLU A 120 -16.09 11.53 -12.09
CA GLU A 120 -16.35 10.24 -12.69
C GLU A 120 -16.71 9.20 -11.64
N ARG A 121 -17.59 8.27 -12.00
CA ARG A 121 -18.01 7.18 -11.11
C ARG A 121 -17.65 5.84 -11.70
N ARG A 122 -17.06 4.99 -10.88
CA ARG A 122 -16.78 3.60 -11.24
C ARG A 122 -17.34 2.66 -10.20
N ARG A 123 -18.10 1.67 -10.67
CA ARG A 123 -18.50 0.54 -9.84
C ARG A 123 -17.39 -0.49 -9.90
N ILE A 124 -16.86 -0.85 -8.75
CA ILE A 124 -15.80 -1.85 -8.59
C ILE A 124 -16.35 -2.98 -7.74
N ALA A 125 -16.11 -4.23 -8.15
CA ALA A 125 -16.54 -5.41 -7.42
C ALA A 125 -15.40 -6.45 -7.42
N VAL A 126 -14.88 -6.77 -6.24
CA VAL A 126 -13.81 -7.75 -6.08
C VAL A 126 -14.21 -8.82 -5.07
N GLY A 127 -13.61 -10.00 -5.19
CA GLY A 127 -13.81 -11.13 -4.31
C GLY A 127 -12.51 -11.81 -3.92
N ALA A 128 -12.46 -12.39 -2.72
CA ALA A 128 -11.27 -13.02 -2.17
C ALA A 128 -11.63 -14.11 -1.13
N PRO A 129 -10.71 -15.05 -0.83
CA PRO A 129 -10.99 -16.16 0.08
C PRO A 129 -11.18 -15.73 1.55
N ASP A 130 -10.53 -14.65 1.97
CA ASP A 130 -10.54 -14.11 3.33
C ASP A 130 -10.40 -12.58 3.33
N ARG A 131 -10.49 -11.97 4.53
CA ARG A 131 -10.52 -10.51 4.69
C ARG A 131 -9.19 -9.82 4.35
N PRO A 132 -8.02 -10.29 4.81
CA PRO A 132 -6.74 -9.72 4.39
C PRO A 132 -6.59 -9.75 2.87
N ALA A 133 -6.84 -10.90 2.22
CA ALA A 133 -6.76 -11.01 0.77
C ALA A 133 -7.78 -10.14 0.04
N LEU A 134 -8.97 -9.91 0.63
CA LEU A 134 -9.98 -9.00 0.07
C LEU A 134 -9.50 -7.55 0.08
N LEU A 135 -8.80 -7.13 1.14
CA LEU A 135 -8.21 -5.79 1.21
C LEU A 135 -7.12 -5.60 0.16
N ALA A 136 -6.27 -6.61 -0.04
CA ALA A 136 -5.24 -6.57 -1.08
C ALA A 136 -5.87 -6.49 -2.48
N ALA A 137 -6.83 -7.38 -2.79
CA ALA A 137 -7.53 -7.38 -4.07
C ALA A 137 -8.29 -6.07 -4.34
N TRP A 138 -8.82 -5.44 -3.29
CA TRP A 138 -9.47 -4.12 -3.38
C TRP A 138 -8.48 -3.04 -3.82
N LEU A 139 -7.32 -2.97 -3.18
CA LEU A 139 -6.29 -1.99 -3.53
C LEU A 139 -5.66 -2.27 -4.89
N ASP A 140 -5.43 -3.54 -5.25
CA ASP A 140 -4.91 -3.92 -6.56
C ASP A 140 -5.85 -3.48 -7.68
N GLU A 141 -7.15 -3.66 -7.51
CA GLU A 141 -8.15 -3.23 -8.52
C GLU A 141 -8.20 -1.69 -8.66
N LEU A 142 -8.04 -0.95 -7.56
CA LEU A 142 -7.95 0.51 -7.59
C LEU A 142 -6.67 0.99 -8.30
N VAL A 143 -5.53 0.36 -8.03
CA VAL A 143 -4.25 0.63 -8.70
C VAL A 143 -4.37 0.29 -10.19
N PHE A 144 -4.93 -0.87 -10.53
CA PHE A 144 -5.16 -1.28 -11.90
C PHE A 144 -6.03 -0.26 -12.66
N ALA A 145 -7.13 0.19 -12.06
CA ALA A 145 -7.98 1.21 -12.67
C ALA A 145 -7.23 2.53 -12.91
N ALA A 146 -6.35 2.92 -12.00
CA ALA A 146 -5.52 4.12 -12.12
C ALA A 146 -4.47 3.99 -13.24
N GLU A 147 -3.72 2.90 -13.27
CA GLU A 147 -2.60 2.72 -14.20
C GLU A 147 -3.03 2.29 -15.61
N SER A 148 -4.00 1.37 -15.70
CA SER A 148 -4.38 0.76 -16.98
C SER A 148 -5.48 1.55 -17.69
N GLU A 149 -6.36 2.19 -16.92
CA GLU A 149 -7.53 2.88 -17.47
C GLU A 149 -7.51 4.39 -17.25
N GLY A 150 -6.49 4.91 -16.55
CA GLY A 150 -6.38 6.33 -16.21
C GLY A 150 -7.45 6.82 -15.23
N PHE A 151 -8.19 5.92 -14.57
CA PHE A 151 -9.19 6.29 -13.57
C PHE A 151 -8.53 6.39 -12.19
N VAL A 152 -8.19 7.61 -11.81
CA VAL A 152 -7.53 7.90 -10.54
C VAL A 152 -8.60 8.00 -9.44
N PRO A 153 -8.61 7.09 -8.44
CA PRO A 153 -9.60 7.10 -7.38
C PRO A 153 -9.40 8.30 -6.44
N VAL A 154 -10.51 8.92 -6.03
CA VAL A 154 -10.52 10.12 -5.17
C VAL A 154 -11.28 9.87 -3.87
N ALA A 155 -12.48 9.31 -3.96
CA ALA A 155 -13.34 9.12 -2.79
C ALA A 155 -14.27 7.92 -2.97
N LEU A 156 -14.64 7.31 -1.84
CA LEU A 156 -15.66 6.26 -1.79
C LEU A 156 -17.05 6.90 -1.67
N GLU A 157 -17.96 6.61 -2.62
CA GLU A 157 -19.36 7.09 -2.56
C GLU A 157 -20.27 6.06 -1.86
N SER A 158 -20.06 4.77 -2.10
CA SER A 158 -20.83 3.69 -1.47
C SER A 158 -20.00 2.42 -1.37
N LEU A 159 -20.25 1.60 -0.35
CA LEU A 159 -19.58 0.31 -0.17
C LEU A 159 -20.52 -0.72 0.45
N GLU A 160 -20.58 -1.88 -0.18
CA GLU A 160 -21.28 -3.07 0.30
C GLU A 160 -20.25 -4.16 0.56
N LEU A 161 -20.15 -4.56 1.82
CA LEU A 161 -19.19 -5.57 2.25
C LEU A 161 -19.91 -6.88 2.57
N SER A 162 -19.35 -7.98 2.07
CA SER A 162 -19.78 -9.34 2.40
C SER A 162 -18.62 -10.12 3.01
N ALA A 163 -18.84 -11.40 3.33
CA ALA A 163 -17.80 -12.26 3.89
C ALA A 163 -16.63 -12.52 2.92
N ARG A 164 -16.85 -12.42 1.59
CA ARG A 164 -15.86 -12.79 0.56
C ARG A 164 -15.77 -11.80 -0.59
N GLY A 165 -16.37 -10.62 -0.45
CA GLY A 165 -16.43 -9.67 -1.54
C GLY A 165 -16.79 -8.28 -1.07
N VAL A 166 -16.34 -7.30 -1.84
CA VAL A 166 -16.71 -5.89 -1.69
C VAL A 166 -17.22 -5.39 -3.03
N THR A 167 -18.31 -4.63 -2.99
CA THR A 167 -18.82 -3.88 -4.14
C THR A 167 -18.93 -2.42 -3.75
N ALA A 168 -18.30 -1.54 -4.52
CA ALA A 168 -18.22 -0.13 -4.18
C ALA A 168 -18.48 0.75 -5.41
N THR A 169 -19.01 1.95 -5.15
CA THR A 169 -19.01 3.04 -6.12
C THR A 169 -17.92 4.02 -5.69
N VAL A 170 -16.94 4.22 -6.56
CA VAL A 170 -15.80 5.10 -6.34
C VAL A 170 -15.95 6.32 -7.22
N ALA A 171 -15.84 7.49 -6.61
CA ALA A 171 -15.62 8.75 -7.31
C ALA A 171 -14.14 8.88 -7.65
N GLY A 172 -13.85 9.26 -8.89
CA GLY A 172 -12.50 9.44 -9.39
C GLY A 172 -12.43 10.48 -10.49
N ARG A 173 -11.24 10.63 -11.07
CA ARG A 173 -10.98 11.50 -12.21
C ARG A 173 -10.24 10.73 -13.29
N LEU A 174 -10.42 11.12 -14.55
CA LEU A 174 -9.58 10.62 -15.63
C LEU A 174 -8.28 11.41 -15.70
N GLY A 175 -7.16 10.72 -15.84
CA GLY A 175 -5.85 11.34 -15.97
C GLY A 175 -4.72 10.32 -16.00
N ASP A 176 -3.49 10.82 -15.97
CA ASP A 176 -2.28 10.01 -15.93
C ASP A 176 -1.65 10.20 -14.55
N PRO A 177 -1.92 9.30 -13.57
CA PRO A 177 -1.30 9.39 -12.26
C PRO A 177 0.20 9.12 -12.36
N PRO A 178 1.02 9.61 -11.41
CA PRO A 178 2.41 9.21 -11.37
C PRO A 178 2.49 7.68 -11.16
N PRO A 179 3.42 6.96 -11.81
CA PRO A 179 3.60 5.53 -11.63
C PRO A 179 4.29 5.27 -10.28
N LEU A 180 3.54 5.48 -9.21
CA LEU A 180 4.01 5.46 -7.82
C LEU A 180 3.71 4.15 -7.12
N VAL A 181 2.79 3.32 -7.59
CA VAL A 181 2.41 2.07 -6.91
C VAL A 181 2.41 0.94 -7.93
N LYS A 182 3.40 0.06 -7.87
CA LYS A 182 3.57 -1.05 -8.82
C LYS A 182 2.67 -2.24 -8.51
N ALA A 183 2.45 -2.53 -7.21
CA ALA A 183 1.69 -3.69 -6.78
C ALA A 183 1.31 -3.61 -5.30
N VAL A 184 0.23 -4.30 -4.93
CA VAL A 184 -0.05 -4.66 -3.53
C VAL A 184 0.59 -6.00 -3.22
N THR A 185 1.30 -6.09 -2.09
CA THR A 185 1.97 -7.32 -1.68
C THR A 185 1.18 -8.05 -0.59
N TYR A 186 1.26 -9.38 -0.61
CA TYR A 186 0.71 -10.23 0.44
C TYR A 186 1.64 -10.38 1.64
N HIS A 187 2.84 -9.79 1.59
CA HIS A 187 3.77 -9.79 2.71
C HIS A 187 3.25 -8.87 3.82
N ARG A 188 3.22 -9.38 5.06
CA ARG A 188 2.73 -8.64 6.26
C ARG A 188 1.27 -8.16 6.16
N LEU A 189 0.52 -8.69 5.20
CA LEU A 189 -0.89 -8.43 5.04
C LEU A 189 -1.66 -8.95 6.26
N ALA A 190 -2.39 -8.07 6.93
CA ALA A 190 -3.13 -8.39 8.14
C ALA A 190 -4.47 -7.66 8.16
N PHE A 191 -5.48 -8.31 8.75
CA PHE A 191 -6.78 -7.72 9.02
C PHE A 191 -7.36 -8.40 10.26
N GLU A 192 -7.38 -7.69 11.38
CA GLU A 192 -7.68 -8.27 12.68
C GLU A 192 -8.61 -7.38 13.51
N PRO A 193 -9.57 -7.96 14.26
CA PRO A 193 -10.32 -7.21 15.24
C PRO A 193 -9.40 -6.73 16.36
N CYS A 194 -9.55 -5.48 16.78
CA CYS A 194 -8.84 -4.88 17.91
C CYS A 194 -9.84 -4.52 19.03
N THR A 195 -9.38 -3.82 20.07
CA THR A 195 -10.23 -3.55 21.26
C THR A 195 -11.42 -2.64 20.95
N SER A 196 -11.31 -1.77 19.94
CA SER A 196 -12.32 -0.76 19.60
C SER A 196 -12.64 -0.70 18.11
N GLY A 197 -12.47 -1.82 17.38
CA GLY A 197 -12.71 -1.87 15.94
C GLY A 197 -11.81 -2.88 15.26
N TYR A 198 -11.15 -2.45 14.19
CA TYR A 198 -10.27 -3.27 13.35
C TYR A 198 -8.94 -2.59 13.12
N ARG A 199 -7.91 -3.41 12.94
CA ARG A 199 -6.60 -2.98 12.45
C ARG A 199 -6.28 -3.77 11.19
N ALA A 200 -5.79 -3.08 10.18
CA ALA A 200 -5.25 -3.72 8.98
C ALA A 200 -3.87 -3.19 8.63
N THR A 201 -3.11 -4.01 7.91
CA THR A 201 -1.79 -3.68 7.41
C THR A 201 -1.66 -4.23 6.01
N VAL A 202 -1.19 -3.41 5.08
CA VAL A 202 -0.92 -3.77 3.68
C VAL A 202 0.37 -3.09 3.24
N VAL A 203 1.14 -3.76 2.39
CA VAL A 203 2.42 -3.23 1.89
C VAL A 203 2.32 -3.03 0.38
N LEU A 204 2.64 -1.83 -0.07
CA LEU A 204 2.63 -1.38 -1.47
C LEU A 204 4.08 -1.32 -1.98
N ASP A 205 4.34 -1.88 -3.15
CA ASP A 205 5.60 -1.66 -3.91
C ASP A 205 5.47 -0.33 -4.65
N VAL A 206 6.42 0.58 -4.45
CA VAL A 206 6.43 1.93 -5.04
C VAL A 206 7.64 2.16 -5.93
#